data_AF-A0AAP0LER2-F1
#
_entry.id   AF-A0AAP0LER2-F1
#
_cell.length_a   1.000
_cell.length_b   1.000
_cell.length_c   1.000
_cell.angle_alpha   90.00
_cell.angle_beta   90.00
_cell.angle_gamma   90.00
#
_symmetry.space_group_name_H-M   'P 1'
#
loop_
_entity.id
_entity.type
_entity.pdbx_description
1 polymer ?
#
loop_
_entity_poly.entity_id
_entity_poly.type
_entity_poly.pdbx_seq_one_letter_code
_entity_poly.pdbx_strand_id
1 'polypeptide(L)'
;MFFGKCGTLITILWCMLVVEKEEMKWREVLMDFPQLTRTLPDGREESVMKRTTLVANTSNMHVAAREASIYTGITIAEYFRDMGYNVSMMVDSTSRWAEALREISGRLVVLKNISRLFD
;
A
#
# COMPACT_ATOMS: atom_id res chain seq x y z
N MET A 1 -2.02 -22.31 18.81
CA MET A 1 -1.79 -23.08 17.57
C MET A 1 -1.20 -22.12 16.52
N PHE A 2 0.10 -21.79 16.61
CA PHE A 2 0.80 -20.90 15.67
C PHE A 2 2.26 -21.35 15.44
N PHE A 3 2.49 -22.66 15.36
CA PHE A 3 3.78 -23.23 14.98
C PHE A 3 3.79 -23.46 13.46
N GLY A 4 4.64 -22.75 12.72
CA GLY A 4 4.83 -22.96 11.27
C GLY A 4 5.29 -21.75 10.43
N LYS A 5 5.93 -20.73 11.03
CA LYS A 5 6.13 -19.42 10.37
C LYS A 5 7.28 -19.32 9.35
N CYS A 6 7.75 -20.42 8.74
CA CYS A 6 8.82 -20.34 7.73
C CYS A 6 8.31 -20.14 6.28
N GLY A 7 7.00 -20.21 6.02
CA GLY A 7 6.48 -20.22 4.64
C GLY A 7 5.27 -19.34 4.33
N THR A 8 4.76 -18.57 5.29
CA THR A 8 3.57 -17.73 5.04
C THR A 8 4.00 -16.35 4.57
N LEU A 9 3.93 -16.13 3.26
CA LEU A 9 4.06 -14.81 2.64
C LEU A 9 2.77 -14.02 2.91
N ILE A 10 2.87 -12.87 3.55
CA ILE A 10 1.79 -11.89 3.65
C ILE A 10 2.04 -10.84 2.58
N THR A 11 1.07 -10.65 1.69
CA THR A 11 1.18 -9.69 0.60
C THR A 11 0.42 -8.43 0.99
N ILE A 12 1.09 -7.29 0.98
CA ILE A 12 0.45 -6.00 1.20
C ILE A 12 0.45 -5.28 -0.14
N LEU A 13 -0.73 -5.07 -0.71
CA LEU A 13 -0.87 -4.25 -1.90
C LEU A 13 -1.37 -2.87 -1.47
N TRP A 14 -0.52 -1.89 -1.71
CA TRP A 14 -0.88 -0.50 -1.61
C TRP A 14 -1.28 0.02 -2.99
N CYS A 15 -2.45 0.65 -3.02
CA CYS A 15 -3.08 1.21 -4.19
C CYS A 15 -3.34 2.71 -3.97
N MET A 16 -2.83 3.50 -4.90
CA MET A 16 -3.24 4.87 -5.08
C MET A 16 -4.19 4.97 -6.27
N LEU A 17 -5.49 5.06 -6.00
CA LEU A 17 -6.50 5.34 -7.01
C LEU A 17 -6.38 6.81 -7.43
N VAL A 18 -5.62 7.07 -8.49
CA VAL A 18 -5.68 8.35 -9.19
C VAL A 18 -6.37 8.09 -10.51
N VAL A 19 -7.45 8.83 -10.76
CA VAL A 19 -8.30 8.78 -11.96
C VAL A 19 -9.39 7.71 -11.92
N GLU A 20 -10.61 8.13 -12.26
CA GLU A 20 -11.83 7.32 -12.52
C GLU A 20 -11.56 6.04 -13.34
N LYS A 21 -10.56 6.05 -14.22
CA LYS A 21 -10.15 4.89 -15.02
C LYS A 21 -9.53 3.76 -14.20
N GLU A 22 -8.84 4.04 -13.11
CA GLU A 22 -8.21 2.99 -12.30
C GLU A 22 -9.18 2.32 -11.32
N GLU A 23 -10.34 2.92 -11.04
CA GLU A 23 -11.38 2.25 -10.24
C GLU A 23 -11.83 0.93 -10.87
N MET A 24 -11.87 0.83 -12.20
CA MET A 24 -12.17 -0.44 -12.88
C MET A 24 -11.12 -1.51 -12.57
N LYS A 25 -9.83 -1.17 -12.70
CA LYS A 25 -8.72 -2.10 -12.43
C LYS A 25 -8.74 -2.61 -10.99
N TRP A 26 -9.10 -1.76 -10.03
CA TRP A 26 -9.17 -2.16 -8.62
C TRP A 26 -10.45 -2.88 -8.24
N ARG A 27 -11.56 -2.62 -8.92
CA ARG A 27 -12.77 -3.45 -8.82
C ARG A 27 -12.49 -4.87 -9.31
N GLU A 28 -11.76 -5.03 -10.41
CA GLU A 28 -11.34 -6.35 -10.90
C GLU A 28 -10.49 -7.08 -9.85
N VAL A 29 -9.48 -6.42 -9.27
CA VAL A 29 -8.68 -6.99 -8.17
C VAL A 29 -9.56 -7.47 -7.00
N LEU A 30 -10.54 -6.68 -6.58
CA LEU A 30 -11.46 -7.05 -5.49
C LEU A 30 -12.38 -8.23 -5.84
N MET A 31 -12.69 -8.42 -7.13
CA MET A 31 -13.55 -9.51 -7.61
C MET A 31 -12.75 -10.80 -7.90
N ASP A 32 -11.52 -10.66 -8.37
CA ASP A 32 -10.67 -11.77 -8.81
C ASP A 32 -9.87 -12.39 -7.65
N PHE A 33 -9.40 -11.58 -6.70
CA PHE A 33 -8.57 -12.06 -5.59
C PHE A 33 -9.28 -13.07 -4.68
N PRO A 34 -10.58 -12.95 -4.39
CA PRO A 34 -11.32 -13.98 -3.67
C PRO A 34 -11.36 -15.33 -4.41
N GLN A 35 -11.40 -15.31 -5.75
CA GLN A 35 -11.49 -16.51 -6.60
C GLN A 35 -10.14 -17.23 -6.73
N LEU A 36 -9.03 -16.50 -6.58
CA LEU A 36 -7.69 -17.08 -6.57
C LEU A 36 -7.46 -17.88 -5.28
N THR A 37 -7.38 -19.20 -5.41
CA THR A 37 -7.05 -20.12 -4.31
C THR A 37 -5.63 -20.65 -4.45
N ARG A 38 -5.02 -20.95 -3.31
CA ARG A 38 -3.72 -21.62 -3.22
C ARG A 38 -3.83 -22.82 -2.30
N THR A 39 -3.26 -23.94 -2.74
CA THR A 39 -3.06 -25.11 -1.88
C THR A 39 -1.91 -24.84 -0.91
N LEU A 40 -2.21 -24.98 0.38
CA LEU A 40 -1.24 -24.83 1.46
C LEU A 40 -0.45 -26.13 1.66
N PRO A 41 0.70 -26.07 2.37
CA PRO A 41 1.50 -27.27 2.67
C PRO A 41 0.75 -28.37 3.43
N ASP A 42 -0.34 -28.03 4.11
CA ASP A 42 -1.23 -28.94 4.83
C ASP A 42 -2.43 -29.42 3.98
N GLY A 43 -2.40 -29.18 2.66
CA GLY A 43 -3.33 -29.73 1.67
C GLY A 43 -4.67 -29.00 1.56
N ARG A 44 -4.93 -27.99 2.41
CA ARG A 44 -6.15 -27.17 2.34
C ARG A 44 -6.00 -26.02 1.35
N GLU A 45 -7.08 -25.71 0.66
CA GLU A 45 -7.16 -24.55 -0.22
C GLU A 45 -7.62 -23.31 0.56
N GLU A 46 -6.84 -22.24 0.47
CA GLU A 46 -7.22 -20.93 0.99
C GLU A 46 -7.18 -19.88 -0.12
N SER A 47 -8.16 -18.98 -0.10
CA SER A 47 -8.17 -17.79 -0.95
C SER A 47 -6.98 -16.89 -0.62
N VAL A 48 -6.36 -16.32 -1.65
CA VAL A 48 -5.27 -15.35 -1.56
C VAL A 48 -5.69 -14.10 -0.76
N MET A 49 -6.99 -13.78 -0.75
CA MET A 49 -7.53 -12.64 -0.01
C MET A 49 -7.32 -12.76 1.51
N LYS A 50 -7.26 -13.97 2.07
CA LYS A 50 -7.04 -14.17 3.53
C LYS A 50 -5.64 -13.76 4.00
N ARG A 51 -4.69 -13.61 3.08
CA ARG A 51 -3.28 -13.28 3.35
C ARG A 51 -2.85 -11.99 2.66
N THR A 52 -3.81 -11.28 2.10
CA THR A 52 -3.60 -10.01 1.40
C THR A 52 -4.20 -8.87 2.20
N THR A 53 -3.41 -7.83 2.48
CA THR A 53 -3.95 -6.57 2.99
C THR A 53 -3.96 -5.54 1.88
N LEU A 54 -5.12 -4.94 1.63
CA LEU A 54 -5.30 -3.88 0.65
C LEU A 54 -5.41 -2.54 1.36
N VAL A 55 -4.55 -1.60 0.99
CA VAL A 55 -4.68 -0.20 1.40
C VAL A 55 -5.01 0.60 0.16
N ALA A 56 -6.26 1.08 0.08
CA ALA A 56 -6.77 1.84 -1.05
C ALA A 56 -6.99 3.29 -0.63
N ASN A 57 -6.48 4.22 -1.45
CA ASN A 57 -6.73 5.64 -1.28
C ASN A 57 -7.28 6.23 -2.58
N THR A 58 -8.50 6.76 -2.55
CA THR A 58 -9.23 7.28 -3.72
C THR A 58 -8.79 8.69 -4.12
N SER A 59 -9.03 9.04 -5.39
CA SER A 59 -8.57 10.31 -5.96
C SER A 59 -9.23 11.53 -5.32
N ASN A 60 -10.46 11.36 -4.80
CA ASN A 60 -11.20 12.36 -4.04
C ASN A 60 -10.68 12.56 -2.60
N MET A 61 -9.76 11.71 -2.12
CA MET A 61 -9.15 11.87 -0.78
C MET A 61 -8.01 12.89 -0.79
N HIS A 62 -7.85 13.59 0.33
CA HIS A 62 -6.85 14.65 0.51
C HIS A 62 -5.41 14.18 0.24
N VAL A 63 -4.54 15.11 -0.16
CA VAL A 63 -3.13 14.83 -0.47
C VAL A 63 -2.38 14.25 0.74
N ALA A 64 -2.71 14.69 1.95
CA ALA A 64 -2.18 14.12 3.18
C ALA A 64 -2.59 12.65 3.40
N ALA A 65 -3.81 12.26 3.00
CA ALA A 65 -4.26 10.87 3.10
C ALA A 65 -3.49 9.95 2.15
N ARG A 66 -3.08 10.47 0.98
CA ARG A 66 -2.20 9.76 0.03
C ARG A 66 -0.87 9.42 0.69
N GLU A 67 -0.25 10.39 1.36
CA GLU A 67 1.01 10.18 2.08
C GLU A 67 0.84 9.23 3.28
N ALA A 68 -0.18 9.46 4.11
CA ALA A 68 -0.45 8.64 5.28
C ALA A 68 -0.76 7.16 4.93
N SER A 69 -1.37 6.91 3.77
CA SER A 69 -1.71 5.55 3.33
C SER A 69 -0.48 4.68 3.08
N ILE A 70 0.63 5.26 2.63
CA ILE A 70 1.90 4.52 2.44
C ILE A 70 2.51 4.18 3.78
N TYR A 71 2.59 5.16 4.69
CA TYR A 71 3.11 4.91 6.03
C TYR A 71 2.27 3.87 6.78
N THR A 72 0.95 3.87 6.57
CA THR A 72 0.07 2.84 7.12
C THR A 72 0.40 1.47 6.54
N GLY A 73 0.57 1.36 5.22
CA GLY A 73 0.97 0.11 4.56
C GLY A 73 2.33 -0.43 5.05
N ILE A 74 3.32 0.46 5.21
CA ILE A 74 4.64 0.12 5.77
C ILE A 74 4.49 -0.34 7.23
N THR A 75 3.71 0.37 8.04
CA THR A 75 3.50 0.01 9.45
C THR A 75 2.87 -1.38 9.60
N ILE A 76 1.90 -1.71 8.74
CA ILE A 76 1.30 -3.06 8.70
C ILE A 76 2.34 -4.10 8.25
N ALA A 77 3.19 -3.76 7.28
CA ALA A 77 4.25 -4.64 6.82
C ALA A 77 5.24 -4.97 7.94
N GLU A 78 5.69 -3.94 8.65
CA GLU A 78 6.59 -4.06 9.79
C GLU A 78 5.95 -4.87 10.92
N TYR A 79 4.67 -4.63 11.23
CA TYR A 79 3.94 -5.42 12.21
C TYR A 79 3.95 -6.94 11.89
N PHE A 80 3.71 -7.31 10.63
CA PHE A 80 3.76 -8.71 10.23
C PHE A 80 5.20 -9.27 10.15
N ARG A 81 6.17 -8.43 9.82
CA ARG A 81 7.60 -8.77 9.84
C ARG A 81 8.07 -9.10 11.26
N ASP A 82 7.67 -8.29 12.25
CA ASP A 82 7.98 -8.47 13.67
C ASP A 82 7.33 -9.74 14.25
N MET A 83 6.19 -10.14 13.70
CA MET A 83 5.57 -11.44 14.00
C MET A 83 6.31 -12.64 13.41
N GLY A 84 7.37 -12.43 12.62
CA GLY A 84 8.16 -13.47 11.97
C GLY A 84 7.56 -13.99 10.66
N TYR A 85 6.69 -13.22 9.99
CA TYR A 85 6.22 -13.55 8.65
C TYR A 85 7.12 -12.95 7.57
N ASN A 86 7.20 -13.61 6.42
CA ASN A 86 7.78 -13.01 5.23
C ASN A 86 6.73 -12.07 4.62
N VAL A 87 7.08 -10.82 4.41
CA VAL A 87 6.15 -9.81 3.89
C VAL A 87 6.64 -9.32 2.52
N SER A 88 5.72 -9.18 1.58
CA SER A 88 5.97 -8.52 0.30
C SER A 88 5.03 -7.33 0.16
N MET A 89 5.57 -6.14 -0.10
CA MET A 89 4.80 -4.93 -0.32
C MET A 89 4.87 -4.52 -1.79
N MET A 90 3.71 -4.34 -2.43
CA MET A 90 3.59 -3.81 -3.78
C MET A 90 2.92 -2.44 -3.72
N VAL A 91 3.47 -1.46 -4.42
CA VAL A 91 3.09 -0.06 -4.32
C VAL A 91 2.81 0.49 -5.72
N ASP A 92 1.53 0.65 -6.08
CA ASP A 92 1.08 1.17 -7.37
C ASP A 92 0.26 2.47 -7.16
N SER A 93 0.69 3.67 -7.57
CA SER A 93 1.95 4.04 -8.23
C SER A 93 2.80 4.96 -7.35
N THR A 94 4.10 4.68 -7.27
CA THR A 94 5.08 5.49 -6.51
C THR A 94 5.30 6.88 -7.13
N SER A 95 5.11 7.03 -8.44
CA SER A 95 5.19 8.32 -9.13
C SER A 95 4.13 9.32 -8.62
N ARG A 96 2.93 8.84 -8.33
CA ARG A 96 1.84 9.67 -7.80
C ARG A 96 2.06 10.08 -6.36
N TRP A 97 2.73 9.23 -5.58
CA TRP A 97 3.21 9.64 -4.27
C TRP A 97 4.24 10.77 -4.36
N ALA A 98 5.20 10.67 -5.29
CA ALA A 98 6.19 11.74 -5.50
C ALA A 98 5.56 13.06 -5.96
N GLU A 99 4.52 13.02 -6.79
CA GLU A 99 3.74 14.21 -7.16
C GLU A 99 2.99 14.82 -5.96
N ALA A 100 2.36 13.99 -5.13
CA ALA A 100 1.69 14.44 -3.91
C ALA A 100 2.67 15.15 -2.96
N LEU A 101 3.88 14.59 -2.79
CA LEU A 101 4.95 15.22 -2.00
C LEU A 101 5.40 16.55 -2.59
N ARG A 102 5.54 16.65 -3.92
CA ARG A 102 5.85 17.92 -4.60
C ARG A 102 4.76 18.97 -4.37
N GLU A 103 3.49 18.58 -4.39
CA GLU A 103 2.38 19.49 -4.13
C GLU A 103 2.38 20.00 -2.68
N ILE A 104 2.58 19.11 -1.70
CA ILE A 104 2.70 19.47 -0.28
C ILE A 104 3.90 20.40 -0.08
N SER A 105 5.05 20.05 -0.67
CA SER A 105 6.27 20.88 -0.62
C SER A 105 6.12 22.22 -1.32
N GLY A 106 5.25 22.36 -2.32
CA GLY A 106 4.97 23.65 -2.97
C GLY A 106 4.12 24.57 -2.09
N ARG A 107 3.25 24.00 -1.24
CA ARG A 107 2.40 24.74 -0.30
C ARG A 107 3.16 25.15 0.96
N LEU A 108 4.07 24.30 1.44
CA LEU A 108 5.01 24.65 2.49
C LEU A 108 6.13 25.50 1.89
N VAL A 109 6.11 26.82 2.13
CA VAL A 109 7.07 27.83 1.63
C VAL A 109 8.48 27.63 2.24
N VAL A 110 9.05 26.43 2.18
CA VAL A 110 10.35 26.11 2.79
C VAL A 110 11.48 26.67 1.92
N LEU A 111 11.34 26.63 0.59
CA LEU A 111 12.40 27.09 -0.33
C LEU A 111 12.33 28.57 -0.72
N LYS A 112 11.17 29.24 -0.60
CA LYS A 112 11.04 30.66 -0.98
C LYS A 112 11.56 31.64 0.07
N ASN A 113 11.65 31.22 1.34
CA ASN A 113 12.10 32.10 2.43
C ASN A 113 13.57 31.89 2.79
N ILE A 114 14.19 30.76 2.44
CA ILE A 114 15.61 30.52 2.71
C ILE A 114 16.51 31.32 1.76
N SER A 115 16.12 31.51 0.48
CA SER A 115 16.90 32.34 -0.43
C SER A 115 16.99 33.81 0.02
N ARG A 116 15.94 34.33 0.69
CA ARG A 116 15.96 35.69 1.28
C ARG A 116 16.70 35.80 2.61
N LEU A 117 17.09 34.68 3.22
CA LEU A 117 17.90 34.67 4.45
C LEU A 117 19.41 34.62 4.15
N PHE A 118 19.78 34.37 2.88
CA PHE A 118 21.14 34.39 2.38
C PHE A 118 21.42 35.55 1.41
N ASP A 119 20.46 36.48 1.26
CA ASP A 119 20.63 37.79 0.61
C ASP A 119 20.80 38.88 1.68
#